data_AF-A0A3P7RYC6-F1
#
_entry.id   AF-A0A3P7RYC6-F1
#
_cell.length_a   1.000
_cell.length_b   1.000
_cell.length_c   1.000
_cell.angle_alpha   90.00
_cell.angle_beta   90.00
_cell.angle_gamma   90.00
#
_symmetry.space_group_name_H-M   'P 1'
#
loop_
_entity.id
_entity.type
_entity.pdbx_description
1 polymer ?
#
loop_
_entity_poly.entity_id
_entity_poly.type
_entity_poly.pdbx_seq_one_letter_code
_entity_poly.pdbx_strand_id
1 'polypeptide(L)'
;MKRLVILLLILIIAMDSMAYASTIDYQSSNDADEIERTVNAINISREYMSLRPLRVNTTLKEMALTHSKYMNHNKTLTSMEQAGKLYFRGRYPWDRANFYKYNKAYVYEFIKKDLNNYMEGYNQLIYDPVTRIVLLDNQYLDIGMNKENNYFTYLLGGSVRTEDQLVIYPYDGLKNVPLKWQGDSHALIYKNTTTNGSFGLPITVTYYGNPIEKVTSLKSSIVRKDNGKTVSHRVVLPADFHQLKNTITLLPLEAYDQNITYQAKVSFILRLDNGSLKYVNETIEFTTTSSVAKATDSRYLTRALFVEKVLKNQLLGFTLQEPLKLEFKDVDINSTESIYIYTASQENLISGFPDQSFRPLINITKEQAYIILIKAYEKKFPKISVNGQDQLNQYQDHTKISSWARESLLKAQQLGILIHTNKRIEPQAYIKEDEFDQIMTLFSKVLKEK
;
A
#
# COMPACT_ATOMS: atom_id res chain seq x y z
N MET A 1 30.65 -69.07 41.50
CA MET A 1 29.43 -69.90 41.39
C MET A 1 28.22 -68.99 41.30
N LYS A 2 27.46 -69.09 40.18
CA LYS A 2 26.06 -68.66 39.96
C LYS A 2 25.77 -67.14 40.13
N ARG A 3 24.95 -66.43 39.36
CA ARG A 3 24.17 -66.53 38.10
C ARG A 3 23.73 -65.06 37.86
N LEU A 4 24.05 -64.45 36.73
CA LEU A 4 23.12 -64.12 35.65
C LEU A 4 21.73 -63.61 36.12
N VAL A 5 21.45 -62.31 35.96
CA VAL A 5 20.17 -61.79 35.42
C VAL A 5 20.43 -60.45 34.71
N ILE A 6 20.30 -60.48 33.40
CA ILE A 6 20.05 -59.32 32.53
C ILE A 6 18.59 -58.94 32.74
N LEU A 7 18.29 -57.68 33.09
CA LEU A 7 16.94 -57.16 33.06
C LEU A 7 16.91 -55.90 32.18
N LEU A 8 16.34 -56.10 31.00
CA LEU A 8 15.87 -55.08 30.08
C LEU A 8 14.76 -54.30 30.78
N LEU A 9 14.94 -53.00 30.98
CA LEU A 9 13.87 -52.09 31.41
C LEU A 9 13.70 -51.03 30.33
N ILE A 10 12.74 -51.30 29.45
CA ILE A 10 12.14 -50.34 28.53
C ILE A 10 11.35 -49.37 29.40
N LEU A 11 11.88 -48.15 29.58
CA LEU A 11 11.14 -47.05 30.17
C LEU A 11 10.66 -46.14 29.03
N ILE A 12 9.41 -46.33 28.61
CA ILE A 12 8.67 -45.35 27.82
C ILE A 12 8.18 -44.30 28.81
N ILE A 13 8.86 -43.16 28.87
CA ILE A 13 8.28 -41.91 29.36
C ILE A 13 8.41 -40.90 28.22
N ALA A 14 7.31 -40.79 27.47
CA ALA A 14 7.06 -39.63 26.64
C ALA A 14 6.62 -38.49 27.56
N MET A 15 7.47 -37.48 27.74
CA MET A 15 7.04 -36.12 28.11
C MET A 15 8.00 -35.12 27.44
N ASP A 16 7.49 -34.59 26.34
CA ASP A 16 7.62 -33.23 25.84
C ASP A 16 9.01 -32.62 25.66
N SER A 17 9.45 -32.71 24.40
CA SER A 17 10.09 -31.62 23.71
C SER A 17 9.39 -30.29 24.04
N MET A 18 10.01 -29.45 24.88
CA MET A 18 9.62 -28.04 25.00
C MET A 18 9.94 -27.37 23.66
N ALA A 19 8.93 -27.36 22.80
CA ALA A 19 8.89 -26.57 21.59
C ALA A 19 8.98 -25.10 21.98
N TYR A 20 10.08 -24.45 21.59
CA TYR A 20 10.17 -23.00 21.51
C TYR A 20 9.43 -22.56 20.23
N ALA A 21 8.10 -22.65 20.29
CA ALA A 21 7.13 -22.11 19.33
C ALA A 21 5.88 -21.82 20.19
N SER A 22 5.31 -20.63 20.24
CA SER A 22 4.97 -19.73 19.15
C SER A 22 4.58 -18.36 19.72
N THR A 23 5.40 -17.34 19.47
CA THR A 23 4.94 -15.93 19.44
C THR A 23 5.25 -15.26 18.09
N ILE A 24 5.73 -16.05 17.11
CA ILE A 24 5.97 -15.65 15.74
C ILE A 24 4.85 -16.27 14.89
N ASP A 25 3.67 -15.65 14.82
CA ASP A 25 2.80 -15.86 13.64
C ASP A 25 1.64 -14.87 13.43
N TYR A 26 1.36 -13.95 14.35
CA TYR A 26 0.20 -13.06 14.20
C TYR A 26 0.53 -11.68 13.58
N GLN A 27 1.77 -11.20 13.76
CA GLN A 27 2.25 -9.95 13.12
C GLN A 27 2.75 -10.20 11.69
N SER A 28 3.20 -11.42 11.39
CA SER A 28 3.63 -11.88 10.07
C SER A 28 2.47 -11.99 9.07
N SER A 29 1.25 -12.34 9.51
CA SER A 29 0.10 -12.51 8.61
C SER A 29 -0.41 -11.18 8.06
N ASN A 30 -0.53 -10.14 8.89
CA ASN A 30 -1.01 -8.82 8.45
C ASN A 30 -0.04 -8.14 7.48
N ASP A 31 1.27 -8.21 7.78
CA ASP A 31 2.31 -7.70 6.88
C ASP A 31 2.36 -8.53 5.59
N ALA A 32 2.15 -9.85 5.66
CA ALA A 32 2.05 -10.69 4.47
C ALA A 32 0.87 -10.28 3.57
N ASP A 33 -0.31 -10.06 4.14
CA ASP A 33 -1.50 -9.61 3.40
C ASP A 33 -1.28 -8.22 2.78
N GLU A 34 -0.61 -7.31 3.50
CA GLU A 34 -0.30 -5.96 3.02
C GLU A 34 0.75 -5.96 1.91
N ILE A 35 1.78 -6.79 2.02
CA ILE A 35 2.77 -7.04 0.97
C ILE A 35 2.05 -7.57 -0.27
N GLU A 36 1.17 -8.56 -0.13
CA GLU A 36 0.44 -9.13 -1.25
C GLU A 36 -0.45 -8.07 -1.95
N ARG A 37 -1.20 -7.27 -1.18
CA ARG A 37 -1.98 -6.15 -1.74
C ARG A 37 -1.11 -5.14 -2.48
N THR A 38 0.07 -4.81 -1.93
CA THR A 38 0.98 -3.85 -2.55
C THR A 38 1.59 -4.41 -3.83
N VAL A 39 2.01 -5.68 -3.83
CA VAL A 39 2.50 -6.36 -5.04
C VAL A 39 1.41 -6.48 -6.10
N ASN A 40 0.16 -6.72 -5.71
CA ASN A 40 -0.97 -6.71 -6.63
C ASN A 40 -1.18 -5.32 -7.25
N ALA A 41 -1.09 -4.23 -6.49
CA ALA A 41 -1.18 -2.87 -7.04
C ALA A 41 -0.02 -2.54 -8.01
N ILE A 42 1.20 -2.97 -7.68
CA ILE A 42 2.36 -2.88 -8.59
C ILE A 42 2.05 -3.65 -9.89
N ASN A 43 1.54 -4.87 -9.77
CA ASN A 43 1.26 -5.74 -10.91
C ASN A 43 0.12 -5.22 -11.79
N ILE A 44 -0.92 -4.60 -11.22
CA ILE A 44 -1.96 -3.92 -11.98
C ILE A 44 -1.36 -2.81 -12.84
N SER A 45 -0.49 -1.96 -12.26
CA SER A 45 0.19 -0.91 -13.02
C SER A 45 1.07 -1.50 -14.12
N ARG A 46 1.81 -2.58 -13.81
CA ARG A 46 2.65 -3.31 -14.77
C ARG A 46 1.81 -3.88 -15.93
N GLU A 47 0.66 -4.46 -15.66
CA GLU A 47 -0.25 -5.02 -16.66
C GLU A 47 -0.71 -3.96 -17.67
N TYR A 48 -1.13 -2.77 -17.21
CA TYR A 48 -1.51 -1.65 -18.10
C TYR A 48 -0.37 -1.20 -19.04
N MET A 49 0.88 -1.48 -18.68
CA MET A 49 2.07 -1.17 -19.48
C MET A 49 2.62 -2.41 -20.20
N SER A 50 1.86 -3.52 -20.24
CA SER A 50 2.28 -4.79 -20.83
C SER A 50 3.59 -5.33 -20.25
N LEU A 51 3.82 -5.14 -18.95
CA LEU A 51 4.97 -5.65 -18.23
C LEU A 51 4.63 -6.98 -17.55
N ARG A 52 5.61 -7.88 -17.45
CA ARG A 52 5.44 -9.15 -16.73
C ARG A 52 5.21 -8.86 -15.24
N PRO A 53 4.27 -9.55 -14.57
CA PRO A 53 4.03 -9.34 -13.15
C PRO A 53 5.25 -9.78 -12.32
N LEU A 54 5.50 -9.07 -11.23
CA LEU A 54 6.46 -9.45 -10.20
C LEU A 54 5.88 -10.58 -9.36
N ARG A 55 6.70 -11.59 -9.07
CA ARG A 55 6.35 -12.71 -8.18
C ARG A 55 6.93 -12.48 -6.80
N VAL A 56 6.11 -12.66 -5.77
CA VAL A 56 6.63 -12.64 -4.39
C VAL A 56 7.66 -13.75 -4.22
N ASN A 57 8.87 -13.41 -3.77
CA ASN A 57 9.96 -14.35 -3.57
C ASN A 57 10.38 -14.40 -2.10
N THR A 58 10.31 -15.58 -1.49
CA THR A 58 10.59 -15.78 -0.06
C THR A 58 12.02 -15.44 0.32
N THR A 59 13.00 -15.78 -0.52
CA THR A 59 14.42 -15.42 -0.30
C THR A 59 14.62 -13.91 -0.27
N LEU A 60 14.00 -13.18 -1.21
CA LEU A 60 14.05 -11.72 -1.21
C LEU A 60 13.30 -11.11 -0.01
N LYS A 61 12.20 -11.72 0.45
CA LYS A 61 11.48 -11.30 1.67
C LYS A 61 12.34 -11.45 2.93
N GLU A 62 13.07 -12.56 3.06
CA GLU A 62 14.00 -12.78 4.18
C GLU A 62 15.18 -11.81 4.15
N MET A 63 15.70 -11.55 2.94
CA MET A 63 16.75 -10.57 2.72
C MET A 63 16.26 -9.15 3.09
N ALA A 64 15.04 -8.79 2.69
CA ALA A 64 14.41 -7.52 3.04
C ALA A 64 14.27 -7.37 4.57
N LEU A 65 13.78 -8.40 5.25
CA LEU A 65 13.62 -8.38 6.72
C LEU A 65 14.95 -8.20 7.42
N THR A 66 15.97 -8.95 7.00
CA THR A 66 17.28 -8.90 7.65
C THR A 66 17.94 -7.55 7.45
N HIS A 67 17.78 -6.94 6.27
CA HIS A 67 18.29 -5.60 6.02
C HIS A 67 17.51 -4.51 6.79
N SER A 68 16.18 -4.63 6.89
CA SER A 68 15.38 -3.75 7.76
C SER A 68 15.80 -3.87 9.23
N LYS A 69 16.10 -5.08 9.72
CA LYS A 69 16.66 -5.31 11.07
C LYS A 69 18.03 -4.65 11.24
N TYR A 70 18.90 -4.76 10.25
CA TYR A 70 20.19 -4.05 10.23
C TYR A 70 19.98 -2.54 10.36
N MET A 71 19.13 -1.94 9.52
CA MET A 71 18.86 -0.49 9.54
C MET A 71 18.26 -0.03 10.88
N ASN A 72 17.28 -0.78 11.40
CA ASN A 72 16.63 -0.48 12.67
C ASN A 72 17.61 -0.54 13.85
N HIS A 73 18.38 -1.63 13.96
CA HIS A 73 19.34 -1.80 15.05
C HIS A 73 20.45 -0.75 15.03
N ASN A 74 20.98 -0.46 13.84
CA ASN A 74 22.08 0.48 13.66
C ASN A 74 21.61 1.93 13.50
N LYS A 75 20.29 2.18 13.57
CA LYS A 75 19.64 3.49 13.45
C LYS A 75 20.09 4.28 12.21
N THR A 76 20.19 3.60 11.07
CA THR A 76 20.70 4.19 9.82
C THR A 76 19.82 3.79 8.64
N LEU A 77 19.47 4.78 7.80
CA LEU A 77 18.81 4.53 6.52
C LEU A 77 19.89 4.43 5.44
N THR A 78 20.24 3.21 5.05
CA THR A 78 21.30 2.96 4.07
C THR A 78 21.09 1.62 3.37
N SER A 79 21.43 1.54 2.08
CA SER A 79 21.47 0.27 1.35
C SER A 79 22.76 -0.52 1.58
N MET A 80 23.73 0.08 2.29
CA MET A 80 25.04 -0.52 2.53
C MET A 80 25.22 -1.01 3.97
N GLU A 81 25.63 -2.26 4.13
CA GLU A 81 25.98 -2.81 5.44
C GLU A 81 27.48 -2.72 5.72
N GLN A 82 27.84 -2.60 7.00
CA GLN A 82 29.23 -2.55 7.44
C GLN A 82 29.60 -3.86 8.15
N ALA A 83 30.72 -4.44 7.75
CA ALA A 83 31.23 -5.67 8.35
C ALA A 83 31.45 -5.49 9.87
N GLY A 84 31.13 -6.54 10.64
CA GLY A 84 31.25 -6.54 12.10
C GLY A 84 30.03 -5.98 12.86
N LYS A 85 29.03 -5.42 12.17
CA LYS A 85 27.77 -4.99 12.80
C LYS A 85 26.74 -6.11 12.87
N LEU A 86 25.87 -6.09 13.88
CA LEU A 86 24.77 -7.04 14.00
C LEU A 86 23.84 -6.96 12.78
N TYR A 87 23.34 -8.12 12.36
CA TYR A 87 22.55 -8.33 11.14
C TYR A 87 23.31 -8.15 9.81
N PHE A 88 24.64 -7.97 9.83
CA PHE A 88 25.43 -7.97 8.60
C PHE A 88 25.30 -9.30 7.83
N ARG A 89 24.95 -9.21 6.55
CA ARG A 89 24.84 -10.30 5.58
C ARG A 89 25.58 -10.02 4.28
N GLY A 90 25.93 -8.77 4.02
CA GLY A 90 26.71 -8.37 2.85
C GLY A 90 26.67 -6.87 2.63
N ARG A 91 27.80 -6.29 2.18
CA ARG A 91 27.93 -4.83 2.06
C ARG A 91 26.89 -4.25 1.10
N TYR A 92 26.67 -4.87 -0.04
CA TYR A 92 25.71 -4.43 -1.05
C TYR A 92 24.53 -5.42 -1.20
N PRO A 93 23.41 -4.99 -1.81
CA PRO A 93 22.26 -5.89 -2.05
C PRO A 93 22.62 -7.19 -2.77
N TRP A 94 23.57 -7.17 -3.72
CA TRP A 94 24.03 -8.37 -4.42
C TRP A 94 24.90 -9.29 -3.55
N ASP A 95 25.67 -8.74 -2.59
CA ASP A 95 26.41 -9.56 -1.63
C ASP A 95 25.44 -10.31 -0.71
N ARG A 96 24.37 -9.62 -0.28
CA ARG A 96 23.28 -10.23 0.50
C ARG A 96 22.56 -11.29 -0.33
N ALA A 97 22.29 -11.02 -1.60
CA ALA A 97 21.68 -11.99 -2.50
C ALA A 97 22.53 -13.27 -2.58
N ASN A 98 23.86 -13.13 -2.69
CA ASN A 98 24.78 -14.26 -2.66
C ASN A 98 24.75 -15.00 -1.30
N PHE A 99 24.72 -14.28 -0.17
CA PHE A 99 24.58 -14.90 1.16
C PHE A 99 23.32 -15.77 1.26
N TYR A 100 22.19 -15.26 0.76
CA TYR A 100 20.90 -15.96 0.75
C TYR A 100 20.74 -16.96 -0.41
N LYS A 101 21.78 -17.16 -1.23
CA LYS A 101 21.76 -18.03 -2.42
C LYS A 101 20.63 -17.69 -3.41
N TYR A 102 20.28 -16.40 -3.52
CA TYR A 102 19.37 -15.93 -4.55
C TYR A 102 20.08 -16.03 -5.91
N ASN A 103 19.48 -16.77 -6.84
CA ASN A 103 20.17 -17.30 -8.02
C ASN A 103 20.04 -16.44 -9.29
N LYS A 104 19.36 -15.29 -9.23
CA LYS A 104 19.26 -14.39 -10.38
C LYS A 104 20.30 -13.27 -10.33
N ALA A 105 20.75 -12.87 -11.52
CA ALA A 105 21.92 -11.99 -11.69
C ALA A 105 21.70 -10.54 -11.24
N TYR A 106 20.44 -10.07 -11.20
CA TYR A 106 20.13 -8.68 -10.88
C TYR A 106 19.34 -8.58 -9.59
N VAL A 107 19.80 -7.69 -8.71
CA VAL A 107 19.10 -7.33 -7.48
C VAL A 107 19.15 -5.82 -7.34
N TYR A 108 17.99 -5.21 -7.06
CA TYR A 108 17.88 -3.79 -6.75
C TYR A 108 17.11 -3.59 -5.46
N GLU A 109 17.53 -2.62 -4.67
CA GLU A 109 16.94 -2.32 -3.38
C GLU A 109 16.40 -0.91 -3.32
N PHE A 110 15.17 -0.77 -2.85
CA PHE A 110 14.63 0.47 -2.34
C PHE A 110 14.51 0.38 -0.83
N ILE A 111 14.94 1.43 -0.15
CA ILE A 111 14.77 1.59 1.30
C ILE A 111 13.90 2.81 1.56
N LYS A 112 13.01 2.69 2.53
CA LYS A 112 12.18 3.80 3.01
C LYS A 112 12.11 3.78 4.53
N LYS A 113 11.83 4.94 5.10
CA LYS A 113 11.64 5.09 6.53
C LYS A 113 10.35 5.85 6.80
N ASP A 114 9.76 5.61 7.96
CA ASP A 114 8.63 6.39 8.49
C ASP A 114 7.40 6.35 7.57
N LEU A 115 7.21 5.23 6.87
CA LEU A 115 6.00 4.96 6.11
C LEU A 115 4.90 4.40 7.02
N ASN A 116 3.65 4.72 6.70
CA ASN A 116 2.49 4.14 7.35
C ASN A 116 2.30 2.67 6.94
N ASN A 117 2.61 2.34 5.68
CA ASN A 117 2.41 1.01 5.10
C ASN A 117 3.25 0.83 3.81
N TYR A 118 3.30 -0.39 3.28
CA TYR A 118 4.00 -0.74 2.07
C TYR A 118 3.46 -0.01 0.83
N MET A 119 2.15 0.25 0.77
CA MET A 119 1.48 0.94 -0.34
C MET A 119 1.93 2.40 -0.44
N GLU A 120 2.15 3.07 0.69
CA GLU A 120 2.72 4.41 0.71
C GLU A 120 4.11 4.44 0.08
N GLY A 121 4.96 3.46 0.42
CA GLY A 121 6.26 3.34 -0.22
C GLY A 121 6.14 3.02 -1.70
N TYR A 122 5.21 2.16 -2.13
CA TYR A 122 4.94 1.98 -3.56
C TYR A 122 4.56 3.29 -4.25
N ASN A 123 3.65 4.08 -3.67
CA ASN A 123 3.25 5.38 -4.20
C ASN A 123 4.44 6.34 -4.31
N GLN A 124 5.31 6.40 -3.30
CA GLN A 124 6.52 7.22 -3.38
C GLN A 124 7.47 6.74 -4.50
N LEU A 125 7.62 5.42 -4.67
CA LEU A 125 8.49 4.83 -5.70
C LEU A 125 7.94 5.02 -7.11
N ILE A 126 6.65 4.78 -7.33
CA ILE A 126 6.03 4.94 -8.64
C ILE A 126 5.86 6.41 -9.01
N TYR A 127 5.82 7.35 -8.06
CA TYR A 127 5.72 8.77 -8.40
C TYR A 127 7.07 9.45 -8.63
N ASP A 128 8.16 8.91 -8.11
CA ASP A 128 9.50 9.44 -8.34
C ASP A 128 10.13 8.87 -9.63
N PRO A 129 10.54 9.72 -10.60
CA PRO A 129 11.07 9.26 -11.89
C PRO A 129 12.26 8.31 -11.79
N VAL A 130 13.16 8.51 -10.82
CA VAL A 130 14.39 7.69 -10.71
C VAL A 130 14.06 6.29 -10.20
N THR A 131 13.19 6.19 -9.21
CA THR A 131 12.83 4.88 -8.65
C THR A 131 11.81 4.15 -9.52
N ARG A 132 10.88 4.88 -10.15
CA ARG A 132 9.89 4.33 -11.08
C ARG A 132 10.53 3.56 -12.23
N ILE A 133 11.57 4.10 -12.87
CA ILE A 133 12.18 3.43 -14.03
C ILE A 133 12.85 2.10 -13.64
N VAL A 134 13.20 1.93 -12.38
CA VAL A 134 13.71 0.65 -11.89
C VAL A 134 12.54 -0.29 -11.58
N LEU A 135 11.50 0.22 -10.92
CA LEU A 135 10.30 -0.54 -10.57
C LEU A 135 9.53 -1.09 -11.78
N LEU A 136 9.57 -0.36 -12.90
CA LEU A 136 8.90 -0.70 -14.15
C LEU A 136 9.81 -1.37 -15.17
N ASP A 137 11.04 -1.72 -14.81
CA ASP A 137 11.90 -2.50 -15.71
C ASP A 137 11.42 -3.96 -15.75
N ASN A 138 11.26 -4.48 -16.96
CA ASN A 138 10.81 -5.85 -17.19
C ASN A 138 11.92 -6.89 -16.93
N GLN A 139 13.17 -6.48 -16.68
CA GLN A 139 14.23 -7.39 -16.26
C GLN A 139 13.96 -8.01 -14.87
N TYR A 140 13.27 -7.27 -14.00
CA TYR A 140 12.87 -7.74 -12.68
C TYR A 140 11.60 -8.58 -12.78
N LEU A 141 11.64 -9.75 -12.16
CA LEU A 141 10.60 -10.77 -12.20
C LEU A 141 10.11 -11.19 -10.82
N ASP A 142 10.89 -10.86 -9.80
CA ASP A 142 10.62 -11.20 -8.42
C ASP A 142 10.65 -9.94 -7.57
N ILE A 143 9.90 -9.97 -6.48
CA ILE A 143 9.89 -8.94 -5.46
C ILE A 143 9.89 -9.57 -4.06
N GLY A 144 10.67 -9.01 -3.15
CA GLY A 144 10.62 -9.30 -1.73
C GLY A 144 10.47 -8.01 -0.96
N MET A 145 9.51 -7.96 -0.06
CA MET A 145 9.25 -6.79 0.76
C MET A 145 9.19 -7.23 2.21
N ASN A 146 9.78 -6.42 3.09
CA ASN A 146 9.61 -6.58 4.53
C ASN A 146 9.97 -5.29 5.27
N LYS A 147 9.69 -5.25 6.57
CA LYS A 147 10.00 -4.12 7.44
C LYS A 147 10.44 -4.58 8.81
N GLU A 148 11.10 -3.67 9.53
CA GLU A 148 11.37 -3.77 10.96
C GLU A 148 11.10 -2.38 11.54
N ASN A 149 10.12 -2.27 12.44
CA ASN A 149 9.60 -0.99 12.92
C ASN A 149 9.25 -0.06 11.74
N ASN A 150 9.87 1.11 11.68
CA ASN A 150 9.67 2.13 10.65
C ASN A 150 10.64 1.99 9.46
N TYR A 151 11.44 0.92 9.35
CA TYR A 151 12.37 0.72 8.24
C TYR A 151 11.83 -0.31 7.24
N PHE A 152 11.57 0.13 6.02
CA PHE A 152 10.98 -0.68 4.95
C PHE A 152 12.01 -0.97 3.88
N THR A 153 12.04 -2.22 3.41
CA THR A 153 12.91 -2.67 2.33
C THR A 153 12.07 -3.32 1.23
N TYR A 154 12.30 -2.89 -0.02
CA TYR A 154 11.70 -3.44 -1.23
C TYR A 154 12.83 -3.92 -2.14
N LEU A 155 12.91 -5.22 -2.38
CA LEU A 155 13.94 -5.84 -3.19
C LEU A 155 13.35 -6.38 -4.47
N LEU A 156 13.88 -5.94 -5.60
CA LEU A 156 13.60 -6.50 -6.91
C LEU A 156 14.68 -7.51 -7.25
N GLY A 157 14.26 -8.62 -7.84
CA GLY A 157 15.16 -9.66 -8.33
C GLY A 157 14.84 -10.02 -9.78
N GLY A 158 15.88 -10.15 -10.60
CA GLY A 158 15.73 -10.19 -12.05
C GLY A 158 16.84 -10.93 -12.77
N SER A 159 16.56 -11.24 -14.02
CA SER A 159 17.51 -11.86 -14.95
C SER A 159 17.88 -10.88 -16.06
N VAL A 160 18.85 -11.26 -16.88
CA VAL A 160 19.20 -10.48 -18.09
C VAL A 160 17.93 -10.27 -18.91
N ARG A 161 17.76 -9.04 -19.40
CA ARG A 161 16.65 -8.67 -20.28
C ARG A 161 16.72 -9.48 -21.57
N THR A 162 15.56 -9.98 -22.01
CA THR A 162 15.44 -10.77 -23.24
C THR A 162 14.80 -10.01 -24.40
N GLU A 163 14.09 -8.92 -24.10
CA GLU A 163 13.27 -8.17 -25.05
C GLU A 163 13.35 -6.67 -24.77
N ASP A 164 13.35 -5.87 -25.84
CA ASP A 164 13.29 -4.42 -25.75
C ASP A 164 11.86 -3.96 -25.44
N GLN A 165 11.71 -2.94 -24.59
CA GLN A 165 10.38 -2.43 -24.21
C GLN A 165 10.34 -0.92 -24.06
N LEU A 166 9.28 -0.30 -24.59
CA LEU A 166 8.95 1.10 -24.34
C LEU A 166 7.90 1.17 -23.24
N VAL A 167 8.15 1.97 -22.21
CA VAL A 167 7.22 2.15 -21.08
C VAL A 167 6.98 3.64 -20.85
N ILE A 168 5.71 4.01 -20.77
CA ILE A 168 5.27 5.38 -20.48
C ILE A 168 4.52 5.40 -19.16
N TYR A 169 4.86 6.36 -18.29
CA TYR A 169 4.13 6.62 -17.06
C TYR A 169 3.92 8.12 -16.86
N PRO A 170 2.73 8.62 -16.45
CA PRO A 170 1.45 7.90 -16.34
C PRO A 170 1.13 7.04 -17.56
N TYR A 171 0.57 5.85 -17.35
CA TYR A 171 0.15 5.01 -18.48
C TYR A 171 -1.21 5.48 -19.01
N ASP A 172 -1.56 5.06 -20.23
CA ASP A 172 -2.82 5.46 -20.85
C ASP A 172 -4.03 5.01 -20.03
N GLY A 173 -4.95 5.93 -19.75
CA GLY A 173 -6.12 5.72 -18.92
C GLY A 173 -5.89 5.83 -17.41
N LEU A 174 -4.65 6.07 -16.92
CA LEU A 174 -4.38 6.15 -15.47
C LEU A 174 -5.26 7.21 -14.79
N LYS A 175 -5.92 6.83 -13.70
CA LYS A 175 -6.76 7.70 -12.87
C LYS A 175 -6.05 8.08 -11.57
N ASN A 176 -6.58 9.10 -10.90
CA ASN A 176 -6.10 9.58 -9.60
C ASN A 176 -4.63 10.03 -9.62
N VAL A 177 -4.17 10.61 -10.73
CA VAL A 177 -2.81 11.19 -10.81
C VAL A 177 -2.68 12.35 -9.82
N PRO A 178 -1.63 12.39 -8.98
CA PRO A 178 -1.39 13.50 -8.06
C PRO A 178 -1.28 14.84 -8.78
N LEU A 179 -1.90 15.88 -8.20
CA LEU A 179 -1.84 17.25 -8.71
C LEU A 179 -0.42 17.82 -8.63
N LYS A 180 0.33 17.34 -7.64
CA LYS A 180 1.63 17.83 -7.23
C LYS A 180 2.54 16.64 -6.95
N TRP A 181 3.81 16.77 -7.26
CA TRP A 181 4.83 15.79 -6.93
C TRP A 181 6.01 16.44 -6.19
N GLN A 182 6.37 15.84 -5.05
CA GLN A 182 7.54 16.17 -4.26
C GLN A 182 8.19 14.85 -3.80
N GLY A 183 8.96 14.22 -4.69
CA GLY A 183 9.70 12.98 -4.41
C GLY A 183 11.17 13.22 -4.06
N ASP A 184 11.89 12.15 -3.71
CA ASP A 184 13.29 12.19 -3.28
C ASP A 184 14.22 12.83 -4.33
N SER A 185 13.95 12.59 -5.61
CA SER A 185 14.72 13.16 -6.72
C SER A 185 14.30 14.58 -7.11
N HIS A 186 13.26 15.15 -6.50
CA HIS A 186 12.67 16.44 -6.90
C HIS A 186 13.71 17.56 -6.92
N ALA A 187 14.44 17.76 -5.82
CA ALA A 187 15.45 18.80 -5.71
C ALA A 187 16.60 18.63 -6.72
N LEU A 188 16.91 17.40 -7.12
CA LEU A 188 17.96 17.10 -8.10
C LEU A 188 17.49 17.41 -9.52
N ILE A 189 16.29 16.96 -9.87
CA ILE A 189 15.74 17.07 -11.23
C ILE A 189 15.33 18.53 -11.53
N TYR A 190 14.86 19.27 -10.53
CA TYR A 190 14.44 20.67 -10.65
C TYR A 190 15.53 21.68 -10.21
N LYS A 191 16.78 21.24 -9.96
CA LYS A 191 17.87 22.09 -9.42
C LYS A 191 18.09 23.43 -10.14
N ASN A 192 17.85 23.47 -11.46
CA ASN A 192 18.08 24.65 -12.30
C ASN A 192 16.78 25.36 -12.72
N THR A 193 15.64 25.06 -12.10
CA THR A 193 14.40 25.79 -12.36
C THR A 193 14.29 27.00 -11.44
N THR A 194 14.08 28.18 -12.01
CA THR A 194 13.93 29.46 -11.26
C THR A 194 12.65 29.54 -10.45
N THR A 195 11.75 28.58 -10.60
CA THR A 195 10.48 28.50 -9.90
C THR A 195 10.61 27.64 -8.64
N ASN A 196 10.50 28.26 -7.46
CA ASN A 196 10.05 27.57 -6.24
C ASN A 196 8.57 27.22 -6.43
N GLY A 197 8.31 26.19 -7.24
CA GLY A 197 7.01 25.88 -7.79
C GLY A 197 6.43 24.58 -7.27
N SER A 198 5.10 24.52 -7.23
CA SER A 198 4.37 23.27 -7.10
C SER A 198 4.24 22.66 -8.49
N PHE A 199 4.89 21.51 -8.74
CA PHE A 199 4.93 20.89 -10.06
C PHE A 199 4.06 19.64 -10.14
N GLY A 200 3.39 19.44 -11.27
CA GLY A 200 2.67 18.20 -11.58
C GLY A 200 3.60 16.99 -11.65
N LEU A 201 3.00 15.80 -11.58
CA LEU A 201 3.72 14.54 -11.68
C LEU A 201 4.51 14.44 -13.01
N PRO A 202 5.82 14.15 -12.99
CA PRO A 202 6.59 13.96 -14.20
C PRO A 202 6.12 12.79 -15.06
N ILE A 203 6.15 12.98 -16.38
CA ILE A 203 5.84 11.96 -17.38
C ILE A 203 7.15 11.38 -17.90
N THR A 204 7.35 10.08 -17.74
CA THR A 204 8.56 9.37 -18.17
C THR A 204 8.26 8.48 -19.37
N VAL A 205 9.09 8.55 -20.40
CA VAL A 205 9.10 7.66 -21.55
C VAL A 205 10.44 6.93 -21.55
N THR A 206 10.43 5.67 -21.13
CA THR A 206 11.63 4.86 -20.90
C THR A 206 11.76 3.76 -21.92
N TYR A 207 12.94 3.64 -22.53
CA TYR A 207 13.30 2.56 -23.43
C TYR A 207 14.21 1.54 -22.72
N TYR A 208 13.65 0.40 -22.33
CA TYR A 208 14.42 -0.70 -21.77
C TYR A 208 14.97 -1.57 -22.90
N GLY A 209 16.18 -1.27 -23.35
CA GLY A 209 16.86 -2.02 -24.41
C GLY A 209 18.33 -1.63 -24.50
N ASN A 210 18.83 -1.53 -25.73
CA ASN A 210 20.14 -0.91 -25.98
C ASN A 210 20.14 0.55 -25.46
N PRO A 211 21.27 1.04 -24.90
CA PRO A 211 21.33 2.40 -24.40
C PRO A 211 21.07 3.45 -25.49
N ILE A 212 20.51 4.58 -25.07
CA ILE A 212 20.22 5.70 -25.97
C ILE A 212 21.48 6.54 -26.16
N GLU A 213 22.02 6.55 -27.38
CA GLU A 213 23.13 7.42 -27.78
C GLU A 213 22.65 8.87 -27.95
N LYS A 214 21.52 9.05 -28.65
CA LYS A 214 21.00 10.37 -29.01
C LYS A 214 19.49 10.38 -29.23
N VAL A 215 18.85 11.48 -28.85
CA VAL A 215 17.44 11.78 -29.16
C VAL A 215 17.38 12.89 -30.21
N THR A 216 16.61 12.71 -31.28
CA THR A 216 16.39 13.73 -32.33
C THR A 216 14.90 13.89 -32.66
N SER A 217 14.56 14.97 -33.37
CA SER A 217 13.20 15.25 -33.83
C SER A 217 12.15 15.29 -32.71
N LEU A 218 12.56 15.69 -31.50
CA LEU A 218 11.70 15.68 -30.33
C LEU A 218 10.59 16.74 -30.43
N LYS A 219 9.35 16.27 -30.25
CA LYS A 219 8.15 17.07 -30.07
C LYS A 219 7.39 16.52 -28.87
N SER A 220 6.91 17.40 -28.00
CA SER A 220 6.11 17.00 -26.85
C SER A 220 5.06 18.04 -26.50
N SER A 221 3.93 17.59 -25.94
CA SER A 221 2.86 18.45 -25.44
C SER A 221 2.12 17.78 -24.31
N ILE A 222 1.66 18.56 -23.33
CA ILE A 222 0.74 18.13 -22.29
C ILE A 222 -0.45 19.09 -22.36
N VAL A 223 -1.66 18.58 -22.60
CA VAL A 223 -2.83 19.41 -22.91
C VAL A 223 -4.04 18.94 -22.10
N ARG A 224 -4.77 19.89 -21.53
CA ARG A 224 -6.07 19.64 -20.90
C ARG A 224 -7.12 19.26 -21.94
N LYS A 225 -7.85 18.16 -21.72
CA LYS A 225 -8.87 17.68 -22.66
C LYS A 225 -10.16 18.50 -22.66
N ASP A 226 -10.48 19.18 -21.56
CA ASP A 226 -11.71 19.94 -21.40
C ASP A 226 -11.69 21.28 -22.16
N ASN A 227 -10.53 21.95 -22.22
CA ASN A 227 -10.42 23.29 -22.82
C ASN A 227 -9.20 23.48 -23.74
N GLY A 228 -8.37 22.46 -23.95
CA GLY A 228 -7.20 22.54 -24.82
C GLY A 228 -6.03 23.36 -24.24
N LYS A 229 -6.10 23.83 -22.98
CA LYS A 229 -5.01 24.59 -22.36
C LYS A 229 -3.77 23.69 -22.23
N THR A 230 -2.64 24.20 -22.70
CA THR A 230 -1.34 23.52 -22.59
C THR A 230 -0.76 23.69 -21.19
N VAL A 231 -0.14 22.64 -20.67
CA VAL A 231 0.70 22.66 -19.47
C VAL A 231 2.14 22.89 -19.90
N SER A 232 2.74 23.96 -19.38
CA SER A 232 4.14 24.26 -19.64
C SER A 232 5.03 23.17 -19.05
N HIS A 233 6.02 22.70 -19.81
CA HIS A 233 6.92 21.64 -19.37
C HIS A 233 8.32 21.81 -19.94
N ARG A 234 9.32 21.28 -19.22
CA ARG A 234 10.69 21.10 -19.68
C ARG A 234 10.91 19.63 -20.04
N VAL A 235 11.85 19.35 -20.95
CA VAL A 235 12.28 17.98 -21.22
C VAL A 235 13.64 17.73 -20.57
N VAL A 236 13.79 16.60 -19.90
CA VAL A 236 15.08 16.03 -19.48
C VAL A 236 15.40 14.87 -20.40
N LEU A 237 16.55 14.95 -21.06
CA LEU A 237 17.08 13.90 -21.92
C LEU A 237 18.02 12.97 -21.14
N PRO A 238 18.27 11.76 -21.67
CA PRO A 238 19.28 10.85 -21.15
C PRO A 238 20.65 11.47 -20.81
N ALA A 239 21.11 12.40 -21.65
CA ALA A 239 22.39 13.06 -21.48
C ALA A 239 22.41 14.09 -20.34
N ASP A 240 21.24 14.59 -19.93
CA ASP A 240 21.13 15.67 -18.94
C ASP A 240 21.20 15.14 -17.49
N PHE A 241 20.83 13.87 -17.28
CA PHE A 241 20.71 13.30 -15.94
C PHE A 241 21.05 11.80 -15.91
N HIS A 242 22.18 11.47 -15.30
CA HIS A 242 22.76 10.12 -15.35
C HIS A 242 21.89 9.02 -14.72
N GLN A 243 20.98 9.34 -13.79
CA GLN A 243 20.03 8.36 -13.27
C GLN A 243 18.87 8.06 -14.23
N LEU A 244 18.72 8.80 -15.33
CA LEU A 244 17.63 8.67 -16.32
C LEU A 244 18.18 8.37 -17.74
N LYS A 245 19.30 7.62 -17.83
CA LYS A 245 20.06 7.34 -19.07
C LYS A 245 19.28 6.69 -20.23
N ASN A 246 18.10 6.15 -20.00
CA ASN A 246 17.25 5.57 -21.04
C ASN A 246 15.84 6.17 -21.06
N THR A 247 15.70 7.38 -20.52
CA THR A 247 14.41 7.99 -20.25
C THR A 247 14.37 9.42 -20.77
N ILE A 248 13.33 9.73 -21.56
CA ILE A 248 12.92 11.10 -21.83
C ILE A 248 11.87 11.46 -20.79
N THR A 249 12.06 12.56 -20.06
CA THR A 249 11.12 12.97 -19.00
C THR A 249 10.53 14.34 -19.32
N LEU A 250 9.20 14.43 -19.42
CA LEU A 250 8.47 15.69 -19.42
C LEU A 250 8.27 16.13 -17.97
N LEU A 251 8.84 17.27 -17.61
CA LEU A 251 8.74 17.90 -16.30
C LEU A 251 7.74 19.04 -16.36
N PRO A 252 6.52 18.89 -15.81
CA PRO A 252 5.59 20.00 -15.67
C PRO A 252 6.24 21.15 -14.91
N LEU A 253 6.01 22.37 -15.36
CA LEU A 253 6.45 23.62 -14.73
C LEU A 253 5.33 24.30 -13.93
N GLU A 254 4.18 23.65 -13.84
CA GLU A 254 3.02 24.03 -13.03
C GLU A 254 2.34 22.77 -12.48
N ALA A 255 1.51 22.93 -11.45
CA ALA A 255 0.69 21.85 -10.90
C ALA A 255 -0.43 21.49 -11.87
N TYR A 256 -0.92 20.25 -11.79
CA TYR A 256 -2.13 19.90 -12.50
C TYR A 256 -3.39 20.39 -11.76
N ASP A 257 -4.44 20.64 -12.52
CA ASP A 257 -5.77 20.97 -12.04
C ASP A 257 -6.50 19.71 -11.59
N GLN A 258 -7.39 19.85 -10.61
CA GLN A 258 -8.15 18.74 -10.04
C GLN A 258 -9.24 18.21 -10.99
N ASN A 259 -9.44 16.90 -10.98
CA ASN A 259 -10.46 16.21 -11.77
C ASN A 259 -10.40 16.48 -13.29
N ILE A 260 -9.21 16.71 -13.83
CA ILE A 260 -9.00 16.99 -15.26
C ILE A 260 -8.30 15.81 -15.93
N THR A 261 -8.76 15.45 -17.12
CA THR A 261 -8.02 14.56 -18.01
C THR A 261 -7.02 15.36 -18.83
N TYR A 262 -5.77 14.97 -18.76
CA TYR A 262 -4.68 15.48 -19.56
C TYR A 262 -4.31 14.47 -20.65
N GLN A 263 -3.99 14.97 -21.83
CA GLN A 263 -3.40 14.22 -22.92
C GLN A 263 -1.94 14.62 -23.05
N ALA A 264 -1.04 13.66 -22.97
CA ALA A 264 0.37 13.87 -23.28
C ALA A 264 0.72 13.20 -24.61
N LYS A 265 1.39 13.96 -25.47
CA LYS A 265 1.90 13.48 -26.76
C LYS A 265 3.40 13.62 -26.78
N VAL A 266 4.08 12.61 -27.30
CA VAL A 266 5.52 12.61 -27.51
C VAL A 266 5.83 12.00 -28.87
N SER A 267 6.72 12.64 -29.62
CA SER A 267 7.30 12.06 -30.82
C SER A 267 8.78 12.39 -30.91
N PHE A 268 9.61 11.40 -31.19
CA PHE A 268 11.06 11.55 -31.32
C PHE A 268 11.67 10.32 -32.00
N ILE A 269 12.94 10.45 -32.38
CA ILE A 269 13.75 9.36 -32.90
C ILE A 269 14.87 9.09 -31.89
N LEU A 270 14.97 7.84 -31.46
CA LEU A 270 16.10 7.33 -30.69
C LEU A 270 17.14 6.78 -31.65
N ARG A 271 18.37 7.22 -31.49
CA ARG A 271 19.54 6.50 -31.99
C ARG A 271 20.14 5.74 -30.82
N LEU A 272 20.23 4.42 -30.96
CA LEU A 272 20.76 3.52 -29.94
C LEU A 272 22.25 3.29 -30.17
N ASP A 273 22.99 2.89 -29.13
CA ASP A 273 24.44 2.69 -29.19
C ASP A 273 24.89 1.65 -30.24
N ASN A 274 24.01 0.71 -30.59
CA ASN A 274 24.26 -0.27 -31.66
C ASN A 274 24.03 0.30 -33.08
N GLY A 275 23.76 1.60 -33.20
CA GLY A 275 23.49 2.30 -34.46
C GLY A 275 22.06 2.19 -34.97
N SER A 276 21.20 1.37 -34.33
CA SER A 276 19.80 1.23 -34.75
C SER A 276 18.95 2.45 -34.39
N LEU A 277 17.88 2.67 -35.15
CA LEU A 277 16.93 3.76 -34.95
C LEU A 277 15.60 3.22 -34.44
N LYS A 278 15.03 3.88 -33.42
CA LYS A 278 13.67 3.63 -32.94
C LYS A 278 12.83 4.90 -33.05
N TYR A 279 11.70 4.80 -33.74
CA TYR A 279 10.74 5.88 -33.89
C TYR A 279 9.68 5.76 -32.80
N VAL A 280 9.44 6.85 -32.07
CA VAL A 280 8.41 6.93 -31.03
C VAL A 280 7.40 7.99 -31.45
N ASN A 281 6.11 7.66 -31.37
CA ASN A 281 5.00 8.57 -31.59
C ASN A 281 3.82 8.10 -30.75
N GLU A 282 3.76 8.56 -29.51
CA GLU A 282 2.86 8.03 -28.49
C GLU A 282 1.94 9.13 -27.98
N THR A 283 0.70 8.73 -27.67
CA THR A 283 -0.31 9.58 -27.03
C THR A 283 -0.89 8.81 -25.86
N ILE A 284 -0.86 9.41 -24.68
CA ILE A 284 -1.49 8.87 -23.46
C ILE A 284 -2.50 9.88 -22.91
N GLU A 285 -3.50 9.39 -22.21
CA GLU A 285 -4.40 10.19 -21.40
C GLU A 285 -4.35 9.76 -19.92
N PHE A 286 -4.34 10.71 -18.99
CA PHE A 286 -4.46 10.43 -17.57
C PHE A 286 -5.37 11.44 -16.88
N THR A 287 -6.08 11.02 -15.84
CA THR A 287 -6.99 11.86 -15.08
C THR A 287 -6.45 12.13 -13.69
N THR A 288 -6.42 13.39 -13.30
CA THR A 288 -5.99 13.82 -11.97
C THR A 288 -7.04 13.57 -10.91
N THR A 289 -6.59 13.48 -9.65
CA THR A 289 -7.49 13.31 -8.50
C THR A 289 -8.51 14.47 -8.36
N SER A 290 -9.70 14.17 -7.86
CA SER A 290 -10.82 15.11 -7.69
C SER A 290 -10.72 16.03 -6.49
N SER A 291 -9.72 15.84 -5.63
CA SER A 291 -9.41 16.71 -4.51
C SER A 291 -7.97 17.22 -4.62
N VAL A 292 -7.66 18.37 -4.01
CA VAL A 292 -6.31 18.59 -3.48
C VAL A 292 -6.12 17.57 -2.38
N ALA A 293 -5.88 16.32 -2.76
CA ALA A 293 -5.49 15.29 -1.84
C ALA A 293 -4.18 15.81 -1.23
N LYS A 294 -4.22 16.22 0.04
CA LYS A 294 -3.06 16.06 0.90
C LYS A 294 -2.52 14.67 0.60
N ALA A 295 -1.22 14.56 0.38
CA ALA A 295 -0.55 13.30 0.14
C ALA A 295 -0.95 12.26 1.19
N THR A 296 -1.99 11.50 0.88
CA THR A 296 -2.40 10.20 1.40
C THR A 296 -3.60 9.78 0.55
N ASP A 297 -3.35 8.85 -0.36
CA ASP A 297 -4.34 7.85 -0.78
C ASP A 297 -5.15 7.45 0.47
N SER A 298 -6.48 7.58 0.43
CA SER A 298 -7.34 7.54 1.62
C SER A 298 -7.03 6.32 2.50
N ARG A 299 -6.64 6.58 3.74
CA ARG A 299 -6.11 5.59 4.68
C ARG A 299 -7.18 4.56 5.01
N TYR A 300 -6.83 3.28 5.09
CA TYR A 300 -7.71 2.32 5.75
C TYR A 300 -7.81 2.66 7.24
N LEU A 301 -9.02 2.57 7.80
CA LEU A 301 -9.23 2.83 9.21
C LEU A 301 -8.90 1.61 10.04
N THR A 302 -8.05 1.80 11.05
CA THR A 302 -7.86 0.80 12.11
C THR A 302 -9.11 0.70 12.97
N ARG A 303 -9.30 -0.45 13.63
CA ARG A 303 -10.43 -0.70 14.53
C ARG A 303 -10.48 0.32 15.67
N ALA A 304 -9.33 0.67 16.25
CA ALA A 304 -9.26 1.69 17.30
C ALA A 304 -9.67 3.06 16.78
N LEU A 305 -9.13 3.48 15.63
CA LEU A 305 -9.44 4.77 15.03
C LEU A 305 -10.91 4.86 14.60
N PHE A 306 -11.49 3.77 14.08
CA PHE A 306 -12.91 3.72 13.75
C PHE A 306 -13.77 3.93 15.00
N VAL A 307 -13.49 3.21 16.08
CA VAL A 307 -14.21 3.32 17.35
C VAL A 307 -14.10 4.73 17.94
N GLU A 308 -12.89 5.29 17.95
CA GLU A 308 -12.65 6.67 18.36
C GLU A 308 -13.54 7.64 17.58
N LYS A 309 -13.53 7.56 16.24
CA LYS A 309 -14.31 8.46 15.39
C LYS A 309 -15.83 8.30 15.61
N VAL A 310 -16.32 7.08 15.84
CA VAL A 310 -17.73 6.83 16.16
C VAL A 310 -18.09 7.46 17.51
N LEU A 311 -17.31 7.21 18.57
CA LEU A 311 -17.59 7.77 19.90
C LEU A 311 -17.48 9.30 19.95
N LYS A 312 -16.60 9.89 19.14
CA LYS A 312 -16.48 11.35 18.99
C LYS A 312 -17.64 11.99 18.21
N ASN A 313 -18.53 11.21 17.60
CA ASN A 313 -19.70 11.78 16.95
C ASN A 313 -20.65 12.38 17.99
N GLN A 314 -20.73 13.71 18.01
CA GLN A 314 -21.49 14.47 19.01
C GLN A 314 -23.00 14.15 19.00
N LEU A 315 -23.56 13.71 17.87
CA LEU A 315 -24.98 13.38 17.76
C LEU A 315 -25.32 12.08 18.51
N LEU A 316 -24.35 11.21 18.76
CA LEU A 316 -24.55 10.00 19.57
C LEU A 316 -24.42 10.29 21.08
N GLY A 317 -23.74 11.37 21.47
CA GLY A 317 -23.62 11.77 22.88
C GLY A 317 -23.08 10.68 23.81
N PHE A 318 -22.04 9.96 23.39
CA PHE A 318 -21.33 9.03 24.29
C PHE A 318 -20.42 9.82 25.25
N THR A 319 -20.37 9.38 26.51
CA THR A 319 -19.45 9.93 27.51
C THR A 319 -18.24 9.03 27.59
N LEU A 320 -17.04 9.58 27.36
CA LEU A 320 -15.79 8.82 27.45
C LEU A 320 -15.53 8.45 28.91
N GLN A 321 -15.12 7.20 29.13
CA GLN A 321 -14.86 6.63 30.44
C GLN A 321 -13.39 6.25 30.54
N GLU A 322 -12.73 6.70 31.61
CA GLU A 322 -11.35 6.28 31.91
C GLU A 322 -11.30 4.77 32.20
N PRO A 323 -10.30 4.06 31.67
CA PRO A 323 -10.22 2.61 31.83
C PRO A 323 -9.89 2.21 33.26
N LEU A 324 -10.80 1.45 33.90
CA LEU A 324 -10.59 0.90 35.25
C LEU A 324 -9.80 -0.41 35.24
N LYS A 325 -9.88 -1.15 34.13
CA LYS A 325 -9.16 -2.41 33.87
C LYS A 325 -9.02 -2.63 32.37
N LEU A 326 -8.00 -3.39 31.98
CA LEU A 326 -7.86 -3.85 30.60
C LEU A 326 -8.73 -5.08 30.36
N GLU A 327 -9.75 -4.92 29.51
CA GLU A 327 -10.59 -6.04 29.07
C GLU A 327 -9.96 -6.81 27.89
N PHE A 328 -9.02 -6.17 27.18
CA PHE A 328 -8.31 -6.74 26.04
C PHE A 328 -6.82 -6.77 26.30
N LYS A 329 -6.18 -7.92 26.09
CA LYS A 329 -4.76 -8.15 26.43
C LYS A 329 -3.76 -7.37 25.56
N ASP A 330 -4.21 -6.88 24.41
CA ASP A 330 -3.42 -6.20 23.38
C ASP A 330 -3.73 -4.69 23.30
N VAL A 331 -4.33 -4.15 24.35
CA VAL A 331 -4.57 -2.71 24.51
C VAL A 331 -3.80 -2.25 25.74
N ASP A 332 -2.87 -1.32 25.56
CA ASP A 332 -2.17 -0.69 26.68
C ASP A 332 -3.10 0.32 27.34
N ILE A 333 -3.24 0.24 28.67
CA ILE A 333 -4.15 1.10 29.44
C ILE A 333 -3.73 2.57 29.36
N ASN A 334 -2.44 2.83 29.16
CA ASN A 334 -1.89 4.17 29.06
C ASN A 334 -1.87 4.70 27.61
N SER A 335 -2.34 3.92 26.63
CA SER A 335 -2.40 4.36 25.24
C SER A 335 -3.51 5.40 25.04
N THR A 336 -3.37 6.27 24.05
CA THR A 336 -4.39 7.31 23.76
C THR A 336 -5.70 6.71 23.26
N GLU A 337 -5.65 5.51 22.68
CA GLU A 337 -6.80 4.77 22.16
C GLU A 337 -7.58 4.01 23.24
N SER A 338 -6.96 3.76 24.40
CA SER A 338 -7.49 2.91 25.47
C SER A 338 -8.85 3.41 25.98
N ILE A 339 -9.01 4.73 26.12
CA ILE A 339 -10.25 5.38 26.57
C ILE A 339 -11.43 5.09 25.63
N TYR A 340 -11.20 5.11 24.31
CA TYR A 340 -12.25 4.87 23.31
C TYR A 340 -12.62 3.38 23.26
N ILE A 341 -11.61 2.51 23.28
CA ILE A 341 -11.82 1.06 23.27
C ILE A 341 -12.57 0.63 24.53
N TYR A 342 -12.15 1.13 25.69
CA TYR A 342 -12.81 0.86 26.96
C TYR A 342 -14.25 1.34 26.96
N THR A 343 -14.50 2.60 26.57
CA THR A 343 -15.86 3.15 26.48
C THR A 343 -16.74 2.33 25.55
N ALA A 344 -16.25 1.98 24.35
CA ALA A 344 -17.02 1.18 23.40
C ALA A 344 -17.34 -0.23 23.92
N SER A 345 -16.44 -0.81 24.72
CA SER A 345 -16.67 -2.10 25.36
C SER A 345 -17.76 -2.00 26.43
N GLN A 346 -17.68 -1.00 27.32
CA GLN A 346 -18.71 -0.76 28.36
C GLN A 346 -20.09 -0.47 27.75
N GLU A 347 -20.11 0.22 26.62
CA GLU A 347 -21.34 0.52 25.88
C GLU A 347 -21.85 -0.68 25.04
N ASN A 348 -21.13 -1.82 25.06
CA ASN A 348 -21.40 -3.05 24.31
C ASN A 348 -21.37 -2.89 22.78
N LEU A 349 -20.65 -1.88 22.29
CA LEU A 349 -20.48 -1.62 20.85
C LEU A 349 -19.51 -2.60 20.22
N ILE A 350 -18.51 -3.03 20.99
CA ILE A 350 -17.47 -3.98 20.57
C ILE A 350 -17.46 -5.20 21.49
N SER A 351 -17.05 -6.33 20.95
CA SER A 351 -16.70 -7.54 21.67
C SER A 351 -15.44 -8.05 20.99
N GLY A 352 -14.32 -8.13 21.72
CA GLY A 352 -13.05 -8.59 21.17
C GLY A 352 -13.11 -10.00 20.57
N PHE A 353 -11.96 -10.54 20.21
CA PHE A 353 -11.83 -11.87 19.65
C PHE A 353 -11.82 -12.94 20.76
N PRO A 354 -12.05 -14.23 20.42
CA PRO A 354 -12.06 -15.33 21.41
C PRO A 354 -10.75 -15.47 22.21
N ASP A 355 -9.64 -14.95 21.68
CA ASP A 355 -8.32 -14.93 22.31
C ASP A 355 -8.12 -13.75 23.29
N GLN A 356 -9.21 -13.03 23.64
CA GLN A 356 -9.24 -11.84 24.50
C GLN A 356 -8.46 -10.64 23.93
N SER A 357 -8.30 -10.56 22.61
CA SER A 357 -7.71 -9.40 21.91
C SER A 357 -8.78 -8.46 21.33
N PHE A 358 -8.48 -7.17 21.20
CA PHE A 358 -9.28 -6.21 20.44
C PHE A 358 -8.73 -5.94 19.05
N ARG A 359 -7.40 -6.04 18.89
CA ARG A 359 -6.60 -5.80 17.69
C ARG A 359 -6.70 -4.34 17.21
N PRO A 360 -6.28 -3.36 18.03
CA PRO A 360 -6.53 -1.94 17.80
C PRO A 360 -5.95 -1.40 16.49
N LEU A 361 -4.80 -1.94 16.06
CA LEU A 361 -4.07 -1.51 14.87
C LEU A 361 -4.48 -2.22 13.58
N ILE A 362 -5.37 -3.22 13.65
CA ILE A 362 -5.87 -3.91 12.46
C ILE A 362 -6.95 -3.07 11.80
N ASN A 363 -6.95 -3.05 10.46
CA ASN A 363 -7.99 -2.38 9.69
C ASN A 363 -9.37 -3.01 9.91
N ILE A 364 -10.40 -2.18 10.03
CA ILE A 364 -11.76 -2.65 10.23
C ILE A 364 -12.41 -3.02 8.89
N THR A 365 -13.09 -4.16 8.84
CA THR A 365 -13.86 -4.54 7.65
C THR A 365 -15.20 -3.80 7.58
N LYS A 366 -15.81 -3.70 6.40
CA LYS A 366 -17.12 -3.05 6.22
C LYS A 366 -18.19 -3.68 7.12
N GLU A 367 -18.25 -5.00 7.19
CA GLU A 367 -19.25 -5.70 7.98
C GLU A 367 -19.06 -5.48 9.50
N GLN A 368 -17.82 -5.38 9.98
CA GLN A 368 -17.54 -5.04 11.38
C GLN A 368 -17.93 -3.60 11.70
N ALA A 369 -17.65 -2.67 10.80
CA ALA A 369 -18.00 -1.27 10.94
C ALA A 369 -19.52 -1.05 11.03
N TYR A 370 -20.30 -1.70 10.17
CA TYR A 370 -21.77 -1.60 10.24
C TYR A 370 -22.35 -2.18 11.52
N ILE A 371 -21.76 -3.24 12.08
CA ILE A 371 -22.19 -3.74 13.39
C ILE A 371 -21.99 -2.68 14.46
N ILE A 372 -20.82 -2.04 14.51
CA ILE A 372 -20.52 -1.02 15.51
C ILE A 372 -21.47 0.18 15.33
N LEU A 373 -21.69 0.65 14.11
CA LEU A 373 -22.60 1.77 13.83
C LEU A 373 -24.04 1.48 14.23
N ILE A 374 -24.55 0.29 13.90
CA ILE A 374 -25.92 -0.12 14.27
C ILE A 374 -26.06 -0.27 15.78
N LYS A 375 -25.10 -0.90 16.45
CA LYS A 375 -25.09 -0.97 17.91
C LYS A 375 -25.06 0.41 18.55
N ALA A 376 -24.25 1.33 18.02
CA ALA A 376 -24.15 2.70 18.51
C ALA A 376 -25.46 3.46 18.32
N TYR A 377 -26.13 3.29 17.18
CA TYR A 377 -27.46 3.83 16.93
C TYR A 377 -28.48 3.28 17.94
N GLU A 378 -28.63 1.95 18.05
CA GLU A 378 -29.64 1.31 18.91
C GLU A 378 -29.38 1.51 20.41
N LYS A 379 -28.20 2.02 20.77
CA LYS A 379 -27.88 2.44 22.14
C LYS A 379 -28.49 3.79 22.51
N LYS A 380 -28.72 4.66 21.52
CA LYS A 380 -29.16 6.05 21.70
C LYS A 380 -30.54 6.33 21.10
N PHE A 381 -30.99 5.47 20.20
CA PHE A 381 -32.22 5.61 19.42
C PHE A 381 -33.03 4.30 19.43
N PRO A 382 -34.32 4.32 19.03
CA PRO A 382 -35.15 3.12 19.00
C PRO A 382 -34.55 2.00 18.14
N LYS A 383 -34.72 0.75 18.60
CA LYS A 383 -34.26 -0.44 17.88
C LYS A 383 -34.89 -0.53 16.48
N ILE A 384 -34.12 -1.05 15.55
CA ILE A 384 -34.51 -1.20 14.15
C ILE A 384 -35.05 -2.61 13.95
N SER A 385 -36.33 -2.74 13.63
CA SER A 385 -36.95 -4.02 13.32
C SER A 385 -36.75 -4.38 11.85
N VAL A 386 -36.13 -5.52 11.59
CA VAL A 386 -35.99 -6.09 10.25
C VAL A 386 -37.16 -7.06 10.02
N ASN A 387 -38.08 -6.70 9.12
CA ASN A 387 -39.23 -7.52 8.76
C ASN A 387 -39.25 -7.77 7.25
N GLY A 388 -39.69 -8.95 6.82
CA GLY A 388 -39.88 -9.30 5.41
C GLY A 388 -38.73 -10.09 4.79
N GLN A 389 -38.69 -10.14 3.45
CA GLN A 389 -37.68 -10.88 2.70
C GLN A 389 -36.30 -10.25 2.85
N ASP A 390 -35.27 -11.09 2.87
CA ASP A 390 -33.88 -10.67 2.98
C ASP A 390 -33.42 -9.90 1.74
N GLN A 391 -33.49 -8.58 1.85
CA GLN A 391 -33.19 -7.68 0.76
C GLN A 391 -31.70 -7.64 0.40
N LEU A 392 -30.79 -8.19 1.21
CA LEU A 392 -29.37 -8.24 0.86
C LEU A 392 -29.11 -9.21 -0.31
N ASN A 393 -30.02 -10.15 -0.59
CA ASN A 393 -29.91 -11.08 -1.72
C ASN A 393 -29.88 -10.38 -3.09
N GLN A 394 -30.23 -9.09 -3.16
CA GLN A 394 -30.09 -8.30 -4.37
C GLN A 394 -28.63 -7.98 -4.74
N TYR A 395 -27.69 -8.12 -3.79
CA TYR A 395 -26.27 -7.84 -4.00
C TYR A 395 -25.52 -9.08 -4.50
N GLN A 396 -24.62 -8.86 -5.45
CA GLN A 396 -23.89 -9.95 -6.10
C GLN A 396 -22.99 -10.73 -5.14
N ASP A 397 -22.51 -10.08 -4.09
CA ASP A 397 -21.60 -10.64 -3.09
C ASP A 397 -22.27 -10.90 -1.73
N HIS A 398 -23.60 -11.00 -1.70
CA HIS A 398 -24.38 -11.28 -0.49
C HIS A 398 -23.98 -12.58 0.24
N THR A 399 -23.41 -13.55 -0.48
CA THR A 399 -22.89 -14.81 0.09
C THR A 399 -21.57 -14.63 0.85
N LYS A 400 -20.88 -13.49 0.69
CA LYS A 400 -19.66 -13.15 1.45
C LYS A 400 -19.95 -12.46 2.78
N ILE A 401 -21.21 -12.15 3.06
CA ILE A 401 -21.63 -11.52 4.31
C ILE A 401 -21.58 -12.57 5.41
N SER A 402 -20.78 -12.32 6.43
CA SER A 402 -20.72 -13.21 7.59
C SER A 402 -22.08 -13.30 8.27
N SER A 403 -22.46 -14.50 8.73
CA SER A 403 -23.76 -14.74 9.38
C SER A 403 -24.02 -13.80 10.57
N TRP A 404 -22.97 -13.52 11.35
CA TRP A 404 -23.00 -12.60 12.50
C TRP A 404 -23.16 -11.12 12.13
N ALA A 405 -22.89 -10.73 10.89
CA ALA A 405 -23.03 -9.35 10.43
C ALA A 405 -24.35 -9.09 9.69
N ARG A 406 -25.02 -10.15 9.22
CA ARG A 406 -26.13 -10.06 8.27
C ARG A 406 -27.28 -9.18 8.77
N GLU A 407 -27.68 -9.33 10.02
CA GLU A 407 -28.74 -8.51 10.61
C GLU A 407 -28.35 -7.02 10.66
N SER A 408 -27.12 -6.70 11.07
CA SER A 408 -26.64 -5.32 11.10
C SER A 408 -26.57 -4.69 9.71
N LEU A 409 -26.20 -5.45 8.68
CA LEU A 409 -26.23 -4.94 7.30
C LEU A 409 -27.67 -4.71 6.80
N LEU A 410 -28.63 -5.57 7.16
CA LEU A 410 -30.05 -5.35 6.86
C LEU A 410 -30.57 -4.05 7.51
N LYS A 411 -30.24 -3.84 8.79
CA LYS A 411 -30.57 -2.60 9.51
C LYS A 411 -29.90 -1.39 8.89
N ALA A 412 -28.63 -1.50 8.49
CA ALA A 412 -27.89 -0.42 7.81
C ALA A 412 -28.53 -0.07 6.46
N GLN A 413 -29.02 -1.06 5.72
CA GLN A 413 -29.75 -0.82 4.48
C GLN A 413 -31.08 -0.10 4.75
N GLN A 414 -31.83 -0.53 5.78
CA GLN A 414 -33.10 0.09 6.16
C GLN A 414 -32.94 1.54 6.64
N LEU A 415 -31.81 1.86 7.30
CA LEU A 415 -31.45 3.24 7.64
C LEU A 415 -30.92 4.05 6.45
N GLY A 416 -30.67 3.42 5.29
CA GLY A 416 -30.10 4.09 4.12
C GLY A 416 -28.63 4.47 4.28
N ILE A 417 -27.89 3.82 5.19
CA ILE A 417 -26.46 4.08 5.44
C ILE A 417 -25.54 3.02 4.80
N LEU A 418 -26.12 1.93 4.27
CA LEU A 418 -25.36 0.88 3.59
C LEU A 418 -24.92 1.35 2.19
N ILE A 419 -23.64 1.66 2.05
CA ILE A 419 -23.03 1.98 0.76
C ILE A 419 -22.71 0.72 -0.06
N HIS A 420 -22.86 0.83 -1.38
CA HIS A 420 -22.53 -0.24 -2.33
C HIS A 420 -22.20 0.35 -3.71
N THR A 421 -21.38 -0.34 -4.49
CA THR A 421 -21.05 0.06 -5.87
C THR A 421 -21.39 -1.06 -6.83
N ASN A 422 -22.10 -0.77 -7.92
CA ASN A 422 -22.51 -1.77 -8.93
C ASN A 422 -23.17 -3.03 -8.33
N LYS A 423 -24.05 -2.84 -7.33
CA LYS A 423 -24.69 -3.93 -6.55
C LYS A 423 -23.70 -4.86 -5.82
N ARG A 424 -22.57 -4.33 -5.34
CA ARG A 424 -21.63 -5.04 -4.47
C ARG A 424 -21.37 -4.24 -3.19
N ILE A 425 -21.44 -4.91 -2.04
CA ILE A 425 -21.19 -4.30 -0.72
C ILE A 425 -19.70 -4.36 -0.36
N GLU A 426 -19.06 -5.49 -0.68
CA GLU A 426 -17.71 -5.88 -0.27
C GLU A 426 -17.58 -6.02 1.26
N PRO A 427 -18.40 -6.87 1.91
CA PRO A 427 -18.55 -6.90 3.37
C PRO A 427 -17.24 -7.16 4.12
N GLN A 428 -16.33 -7.95 3.54
CA GLN A 428 -15.05 -8.32 4.15
C GLN A 428 -13.88 -7.40 3.74
N ALA A 429 -14.12 -6.41 2.87
CA ALA A 429 -13.10 -5.42 2.52
C ALA A 429 -12.87 -4.43 3.68
N TYR A 430 -11.67 -3.86 3.77
CA TYR A 430 -11.35 -2.84 4.76
C TYR A 430 -11.94 -1.49 4.37
N ILE A 431 -12.43 -0.75 5.38
CA ILE A 431 -12.96 0.61 5.17
C ILE A 431 -11.82 1.61 5.00
N LYS A 432 -11.92 2.44 3.96
CA LYS A 432 -11.08 3.63 3.79
C LYS A 432 -11.66 4.85 4.49
N GLU A 433 -10.85 5.86 4.78
CA GLU A 433 -11.23 7.06 5.53
C GLU A 433 -12.28 7.90 4.80
N ASP A 434 -12.13 8.10 3.49
CA ASP A 434 -13.14 8.70 2.59
C ASP A 434 -14.45 7.90 2.54
N GLU A 435 -14.37 6.57 2.52
CA GLU A 435 -15.54 5.69 2.57
C GLU A 435 -16.26 5.81 3.92
N PHE A 436 -15.50 5.89 5.02
CA PHE A 436 -16.04 6.18 6.34
C PHE A 436 -16.73 7.55 6.40
N ASP A 437 -16.12 8.59 5.85
CA ASP A 437 -16.70 9.93 5.84
C ASP A 437 -18.04 9.97 5.08
N GLN A 438 -18.16 9.20 3.98
CA GLN A 438 -19.43 9.03 3.28
C GLN A 438 -20.47 8.35 4.16
N ILE A 439 -20.12 7.23 4.80
CA ILE A 439 -21.02 6.52 5.72
C ILE A 439 -21.45 7.43 6.86
N MET A 440 -20.53 8.18 7.47
CA MET A 440 -20.83 9.08 8.59
C MET A 440 -21.65 10.29 8.17
N THR A 441 -21.57 10.73 6.92
CA THR A 441 -22.45 11.77 6.36
C THR A 441 -23.89 11.28 6.29
N LEU A 442 -24.11 10.07 5.74
CA LEU A 442 -25.43 9.43 5.71
C LEU A 442 -25.95 9.18 7.13
N PHE A 443 -25.09 8.64 8.00
CA PHE A 443 -25.44 8.35 9.38
C PHE A 443 -25.82 9.61 10.15
N SER A 444 -25.04 10.68 10.05
CA SER A 444 -25.35 11.96 10.72
C SER A 444 -26.65 12.60 10.20
N LYS A 445 -27.02 12.37 8.93
CA LYS A 445 -28.32 12.79 8.40
C LYS A 445 -29.46 12.02 9.10
N VAL A 446 -29.34 10.70 9.18
CA VAL A 446 -30.31 9.84 9.90
C VAL A 446 -30.46 10.27 11.36
N LEU A 447 -29.34 10.54 12.05
CA LEU A 447 -29.35 10.96 13.46
C LEU A 447 -30.03 12.31 13.71
N LYS A 448 -30.04 13.22 12.72
CA LYS A 448 -30.70 14.54 12.84
C LYS A 448 -32.19 14.51 12.55
N GLU A 449 -32.66 13.48 11.86
CA GLU A 449 -34.07 13.27 11.51
C GLU A 449 -34.83 12.51 12.62
N LYS A 450 -34.15 12.15 13.71
CA LYS A 450 -34.67 11.47 14.90
C LYS A 450 -34.55 12.39 16.11
#